data_AF-A0A1F9PN94-F1
#
_entry.id   AF-A0A1F9PN94-F1
#
_cell.length_a   1.000
_cell.length_b   1.000
_cell.length_c   1.000
_cell.angle_alpha   90.00
_cell.angle_beta   90.00
_cell.angle_gamma   90.00
#
_symmetry.space_group_name_H-M   'P 1'
#
loop_
_entity.id
_entity.type
_entity.pdbx_description
1 polymer ?
#
loop_
_entity_poly.entity_id
_entity_poly.type
_entity_poly.pdbx_seq_one_letter_code
_entity_poly.pdbx_strand_id
1 'polypeptide(L)'
;MYHQIILDRLLDCVNLLLNNGGDPLLQLLIDKSSAMLGWLRQITFRAGSIPLLNDAAEGIAPVSAELFEYARRLDLAERTVPLKDSGYRKVSGNRFEMVMDVGNIGPDYIPGHAHSDTLSFVLYVDGVPLIVDTGTSTYETNERRLLERQTAAHNTVAIDGLQQSEVWGSFRVAQRAYVSDLVELAGSISAAHTGYDRIGVRHRREFAWDEKAITITDTVESARAHDNLAYLHFHSDVLVSYEDGAIYAGGVRISFIGATEVKIGDYLSAPKFNELVSAKLVTVKFHNKLTTTILLINNKPA
;
A
#
# COMPACT_ATOMS: atom_id res chain seq x y z
N MET A 1 4.56 -9.93 -1.29
CA MET A 1 4.65 -11.26 -1.93
C MET A 1 6.09 -11.65 -2.26
N TYR A 2 6.79 -10.99 -3.18
CA TYR A 2 8.15 -11.38 -3.58
C TYR A 2 9.18 -11.46 -2.44
N HIS A 3 9.09 -10.57 -1.44
CA HIS A 3 9.92 -10.66 -0.23
C HIS A 3 9.76 -12.02 0.48
N GLN A 4 8.54 -12.53 0.58
CA GLN A 4 8.25 -13.84 1.19
C GLN A 4 8.81 -14.98 0.35
N ILE A 5 8.70 -14.91 -0.98
CA ILE A 5 9.27 -15.92 -1.91
C ILE A 5 10.79 -15.99 -1.76
N ILE A 6 11.48 -14.84 -1.72
CA ILE A 6 12.93 -14.81 -1.58
C ILE A 6 13.36 -15.26 -0.18
N LEU A 7 12.62 -14.86 0.86
CA LEU A 7 12.89 -15.31 2.22
C LEU A 7 12.77 -16.84 2.34
N ASP A 8 11.71 -17.43 1.78
CA ASP A 8 11.53 -18.89 1.74
C ASP A 8 12.76 -19.59 1.16
N ARG A 9 13.23 -19.13 -0.01
CA ARG A 9 14.42 -19.68 -0.68
C ARG A 9 15.71 -19.47 0.12
N LEU A 10 15.84 -18.35 0.84
CA LEU A 10 17.00 -18.12 1.70
C LEU A 10 16.99 -19.06 2.91
N LEU A 11 15.82 -19.30 3.52
CA LEU A 11 15.68 -20.26 4.60
C LEU A 11 15.99 -21.68 4.14
N ASP A 12 15.58 -22.08 2.92
CA ASP A 12 15.97 -23.34 2.30
C ASP A 12 17.50 -23.47 2.15
N CYS A 13 18.17 -22.42 1.66
CA CYS A 13 19.62 -22.41 1.52
C CYS A 13 20.32 -22.51 2.90
N VAL A 14 19.84 -21.80 3.92
CA VAL A 14 20.36 -21.91 5.29
C VAL A 14 20.19 -23.32 5.83
N ASN A 15 19.01 -23.91 5.67
CA ASN A 15 18.72 -25.28 6.07
C ASN A 15 19.68 -26.27 5.39
N LEU A 16 19.89 -26.14 4.08
CA LEU A 16 20.81 -26.99 3.33
C LEU A 16 22.24 -26.90 3.87
N LEU A 17 22.77 -25.69 4.04
CA LEU A 17 24.14 -25.45 4.47
C LEU A 17 24.39 -25.90 5.92
N LEU A 18 23.43 -25.69 6.82
CA LEU A 18 23.53 -26.17 8.21
C LEU A 18 23.70 -27.70 8.28
N ASN A 19 23.11 -28.42 7.33
CA ASN A 19 23.09 -29.89 7.33
C ASN A 19 24.14 -30.55 6.41
N ASN A 20 24.89 -29.80 5.61
CA ASN A 20 25.81 -30.36 4.61
C ASN A 20 27.26 -29.82 4.69
N GLY A 21 27.65 -29.27 5.83
CA GLY A 21 28.99 -28.72 6.06
C GLY A 21 29.06 -27.20 5.86
N GLY A 22 29.92 -26.55 6.65
CA GLY A 22 30.00 -25.09 6.71
C GLY A 22 30.50 -24.47 5.39
N ASP A 23 29.70 -23.56 4.84
CA ASP A 23 30.05 -22.72 3.71
C ASP A 23 30.27 -21.27 4.21
N PRO A 24 31.27 -20.52 3.72
CA PRO A 24 31.48 -19.12 4.07
C PRO A 24 30.25 -18.21 3.86
N LEU A 25 29.32 -18.60 2.98
CA LEU A 25 28.06 -17.91 2.73
C LEU A 25 27.03 -18.08 3.85
N LEU A 26 27.13 -19.12 4.69
CA LEU A 26 26.11 -19.43 5.69
C LEU A 26 25.80 -18.22 6.59
N GLN A 27 26.83 -17.57 7.13
CA GLN A 27 26.64 -16.42 8.01
C GLN A 27 25.97 -15.26 7.28
N LEU A 28 26.35 -15.01 6.02
CA LEU A 28 25.71 -13.99 5.19
C LEU A 28 24.22 -14.29 4.99
N LEU A 29 23.86 -15.54 4.69
CA LEU A 29 22.46 -15.93 4.47
C LEU A 29 21.64 -15.85 5.78
N ILE A 30 22.22 -16.22 6.92
CA ILE A 30 21.59 -16.04 8.24
C ILE A 30 21.34 -14.55 8.49
N ASP A 31 22.36 -13.69 8.35
CA ASP A 31 22.24 -12.26 8.61
C ASP A 31 21.19 -11.58 7.72
N LYS A 32 21.09 -11.99 6.44
CA LYS A 32 20.08 -11.49 5.51
C LYS A 32 18.69 -12.03 5.85
N SER A 33 18.56 -13.32 6.14
CA SER A 33 17.28 -13.93 6.51
C SER A 33 16.72 -13.31 7.79
N SER A 34 17.56 -13.11 8.83
CA SER A 34 17.18 -12.43 10.07
C SER A 34 16.66 -11.01 9.84
N ALA A 35 17.31 -10.24 8.95
CA ALA A 35 16.84 -8.91 8.58
C ALA A 35 15.51 -8.96 7.81
N MET A 36 15.39 -9.88 6.86
CA MET A 36 14.17 -10.06 6.08
C MET A 36 12.99 -10.51 6.94
N LEU A 37 13.22 -11.36 7.94
CA LEU A 37 12.21 -11.75 8.93
C LEU A 37 11.73 -10.55 9.74
N GLY A 38 12.63 -9.72 10.26
CA GLY A 38 12.24 -8.53 11.02
C GLY A 38 11.56 -7.44 10.19
N TRP A 39 11.90 -7.34 8.90
CA TRP A 39 11.15 -6.51 7.94
C TRP A 39 9.74 -7.07 7.72
N LEU A 40 9.63 -8.38 7.45
CA LEU A 40 8.35 -9.05 7.21
C LEU A 40 7.43 -8.94 8.42
N ARG A 41 7.97 -9.08 9.63
CA ARG A 41 7.27 -8.88 10.90
C ARG A 41 6.63 -7.51 10.99
N GLN A 42 7.35 -6.47 10.57
CA GLN A 42 6.85 -5.10 10.64
C GLN A 42 5.78 -4.82 9.59
N ILE A 43 5.93 -5.27 8.34
CA ILE A 43 4.93 -4.99 7.30
C ILE A 43 3.65 -5.83 7.46
N THR A 44 3.75 -7.02 8.04
CA THR A 44 2.61 -7.94 8.25
C THR A 44 1.63 -7.31 9.24
N PHE A 45 0.34 -7.26 8.91
CA PHE A 45 -0.73 -6.80 9.81
C PHE A 45 -0.89 -7.75 11.01
N ARG A 46 -1.50 -7.31 12.11
CA ARG A 46 -1.81 -8.18 13.27
C ARG A 46 -2.69 -9.36 12.86
N ALA A 47 -3.51 -9.18 11.83
CA ALA A 47 -4.32 -10.23 11.21
C ALA A 47 -3.50 -11.33 10.50
N GLY A 48 -2.19 -11.12 10.30
CA GLY A 48 -1.27 -12.06 9.66
C GLY A 48 -1.11 -11.90 8.15
N SER A 49 -1.96 -11.09 7.51
CA SER A 49 -1.86 -10.73 6.09
C SER A 49 -0.78 -9.68 5.83
N ILE A 50 -0.30 -9.62 4.60
CA ILE A 50 0.53 -8.52 4.10
C ILE A 50 -0.32 -7.59 3.24
N PRO A 51 0.06 -6.31 3.07
CA PRO A 51 -0.60 -5.46 2.07
C PRO A 51 -0.26 -5.95 0.65
N LEU A 52 -1.24 -5.92 -0.25
CA LEU A 52 -1.09 -6.34 -1.65
C LEU A 52 -0.55 -5.19 -2.53
N LEU A 53 0.53 -4.54 -2.09
CA LEU A 53 1.17 -3.44 -2.82
C LEU A 53 1.93 -3.95 -4.04
N ASN A 54 1.96 -3.15 -5.11
CA ASN A 54 2.63 -3.52 -6.37
C ASN A 54 2.14 -4.88 -6.88
N ASP A 55 3.03 -5.68 -7.50
CA ASP A 55 2.71 -7.07 -7.85
C ASP A 55 2.69 -7.97 -6.61
N ALA A 56 1.54 -8.00 -5.95
CA ALA A 56 1.25 -8.92 -4.86
C ALA A 56 -0.17 -9.50 -5.00
N ALA A 57 -0.25 -10.79 -4.70
CA ALA A 57 -1.48 -11.56 -4.64
C ALA A 57 -1.36 -12.64 -3.57
N GLU A 58 -2.49 -13.08 -3.04
CA GLU A 58 -2.56 -14.19 -2.09
C GLU A 58 -2.36 -15.54 -2.79
N GLY A 59 -1.99 -16.57 -2.01
CA GLY A 59 -1.89 -17.95 -2.49
C GLY A 59 -0.68 -18.27 -3.38
N ILE A 60 0.26 -17.34 -3.58
CA ILE A 60 1.47 -17.55 -4.38
C ILE A 60 2.71 -17.84 -3.53
N ALA A 61 2.91 -17.05 -2.47
CA ALA A 61 4.04 -17.19 -1.55
C ALA A 61 3.58 -17.84 -0.23
N PRO A 62 4.47 -18.50 0.52
CA PRO A 62 4.19 -18.90 1.90
C PRO A 62 3.73 -17.69 2.72
N VAL A 63 2.75 -17.91 3.61
CA VAL A 63 2.26 -16.82 4.46
C VAL A 63 3.28 -16.49 5.54
N SER A 64 3.20 -15.27 6.10
CA SER A 64 4.18 -14.80 7.09
C SER A 64 4.36 -15.77 8.27
N ALA A 65 3.25 -16.35 8.76
CA ALA A 65 3.29 -17.33 9.85
C ALA A 65 4.12 -18.58 9.52
N GLU A 66 4.05 -19.09 8.30
CA GLU A 66 4.81 -20.27 7.88
C GLU A 66 6.32 -19.97 7.81
N LEU A 67 6.69 -18.77 7.35
CA LEU A 67 8.09 -18.35 7.27
C LEU A 67 8.70 -18.10 8.65
N PHE A 68 7.95 -17.50 9.59
CA PHE A 68 8.39 -17.36 10.97
C PHE A 68 8.59 -18.72 11.64
N GLU A 69 7.67 -19.65 11.41
CA GLU A 69 7.78 -21.01 11.93
C GLU A 69 8.96 -21.78 11.29
N TYR A 70 9.22 -21.59 9.99
CA TYR A 70 10.40 -22.16 9.34
C TYR A 70 11.69 -21.61 9.95
N ALA A 71 11.81 -20.29 10.08
CA ALA A 71 12.96 -19.67 10.73
C ALA A 71 13.18 -20.18 12.17
N ARG A 72 12.10 -20.35 12.94
CA ARG A 72 12.15 -20.90 14.30
C ARG A 72 12.70 -22.33 14.33
N ARG A 73 12.32 -23.18 13.37
CA ARG A 73 12.86 -24.56 13.26
C ARG A 73 14.35 -24.60 12.95
N LEU A 74 14.88 -23.54 12.31
CA LEU A 74 16.30 -23.38 12.01
C LEU A 74 17.08 -22.65 13.11
N ASP A 75 16.42 -22.27 14.22
CA ASP A 75 17.00 -21.47 15.31
C ASP A 75 17.51 -20.08 14.86
N LEU A 76 16.82 -19.48 13.87
CA LEU A 76 17.15 -18.13 13.39
C LEU A 76 16.40 -17.07 14.20
N ALA A 77 17.15 -16.09 14.72
CA ALA A 77 16.57 -14.92 15.36
C ALA A 77 16.06 -13.90 14.32
N GLU A 78 14.93 -13.25 14.62
CA GLU A 78 14.45 -12.09 13.87
C GLU A 78 15.26 -10.85 14.27
N ARG A 79 15.70 -10.04 13.29
CA ARG A 79 16.34 -8.75 13.55
C ARG A 79 15.44 -7.62 13.09
N THR A 80 14.89 -6.86 14.03
CA THR A 80 14.07 -5.68 13.74
C THR A 80 14.84 -4.69 12.85
N VAL A 81 14.28 -4.38 11.68
CA VAL A 81 14.84 -3.42 10.71
C VAL A 81 13.76 -2.45 10.26
N PRO A 82 13.95 -1.12 10.31
CA PRO A 82 12.91 -0.18 9.91
C PRO A 82 12.44 -0.43 8.46
N LEU A 83 11.14 -0.22 8.19
CA LEU A 83 10.60 -0.30 6.83
C LEU A 83 11.15 0.79 5.89
N LYS A 84 11.82 1.80 6.44
CA LYS A 84 12.14 3.05 5.73
C LYS A 84 12.96 2.86 4.45
N ASP A 85 13.89 1.92 4.46
CA ASP A 85 14.77 1.67 3.33
C ASP A 85 14.01 1.05 2.13
N SER A 86 12.86 0.42 2.39
CA SER A 86 11.94 -0.07 1.36
C SER A 86 10.91 0.96 0.91
N GLY A 87 10.95 2.19 1.46
CA GLY A 87 10.00 3.24 1.13
C GLY A 87 8.69 3.21 1.92
N TYR A 88 8.34 2.08 2.53
CA TYR A 88 7.11 1.95 3.31
C TYR A 88 7.22 2.53 4.71
N ARG A 89 6.09 2.95 5.26
CA ARG A 89 5.88 3.16 6.69
C ARG A 89 4.67 2.37 7.14
N LYS A 90 4.71 1.88 8.37
CA LYS A 90 3.55 1.30 9.03
C LYS A 90 3.38 1.95 10.39
N VAL A 91 2.16 2.39 10.66
CA VAL A 91 1.75 2.91 11.96
C VAL A 91 0.65 2.03 12.53
N SER A 92 0.62 1.89 13.84
CA SER A 92 -0.34 1.05 14.53
C SER A 92 -0.88 1.79 15.74
N GLY A 93 -2.18 2.09 15.71
CA GLY A 93 -2.91 2.52 16.89
C GLY A 93 -3.48 1.33 17.66
N ASN A 94 -4.35 1.62 18.62
CA ASN A 94 -5.09 0.58 19.34
C ASN A 94 -6.04 -0.16 18.40
N ARG A 95 -6.82 0.59 17.61
CA ARG A 95 -7.88 0.06 16.73
C ARG A 95 -7.53 0.04 15.25
N PHE A 96 -6.35 0.48 14.84
CA PHE A 96 -6.01 0.53 13.41
C PHE A 96 -4.55 0.19 13.14
N GLU A 97 -4.30 -0.25 11.91
CA GLU A 97 -2.98 -0.37 11.33
C GLU A 97 -3.00 0.24 9.92
N MET A 98 -2.08 1.14 9.62
CA MET A 98 -2.00 1.79 8.31
C MET A 98 -0.60 1.62 7.73
N VAL A 99 -0.53 1.10 6.51
CA VAL A 99 0.69 1.06 5.71
C VAL A 99 0.62 2.18 4.67
N MET A 100 1.69 2.96 4.56
CA MET A 100 1.82 4.08 3.63
C MET A 100 3.00 3.83 2.69
N ASP A 101 2.82 4.12 1.41
CA ASP A 101 3.91 4.19 0.45
C ASP A 101 4.45 5.62 0.34
N VAL A 102 5.60 5.87 0.94
CA VAL A 102 6.36 7.13 0.84
C VAL A 102 7.74 6.86 0.24
N GLY A 103 7.83 5.82 -0.59
CA GLY A 103 9.04 5.36 -1.25
C GLY A 103 9.19 5.86 -2.68
N ASN A 104 10.42 5.83 -3.18
CA ASN A 104 10.64 5.90 -4.62
C ASN A 104 10.30 4.56 -5.27
N ILE A 105 9.79 4.61 -6.50
CA ILE A 105 9.62 3.42 -7.32
C ILE A 105 10.97 2.74 -7.53
N GLY A 106 11.06 1.47 -7.12
CA GLY A 106 12.28 0.67 -7.22
C GLY A 106 12.05 -0.74 -7.79
N PRO A 107 13.14 -1.48 -8.06
CA PRO A 107 14.51 -0.98 -8.06
C PRO A 107 14.82 -0.15 -9.32
N ASP A 108 15.84 0.72 -9.26
CA ASP A 108 16.10 1.68 -10.34
C ASP A 108 16.39 1.04 -11.71
N TYR A 109 17.07 -0.10 -11.69
CA TYR A 109 17.50 -0.80 -12.90
C TYR A 109 16.32 -1.37 -13.68
N ILE A 110 15.37 -2.06 -13.03
CA ILE A 110 14.16 -2.65 -13.63
C ILE A 110 13.01 -2.65 -12.61
N PRO A 111 12.12 -1.65 -12.61
CA PRO A 111 10.94 -1.59 -11.75
C PRO A 111 9.77 -2.40 -12.36
N GLY A 112 10.04 -3.67 -12.70
CA GLY A 112 9.09 -4.49 -13.46
C GLY A 112 7.75 -4.68 -12.75
N HIS A 113 7.80 -4.77 -11.43
CA HIS A 113 6.65 -5.04 -10.59
C HIS A 113 5.99 -3.77 -10.03
N ALA A 114 6.52 -2.59 -10.36
CA ALA A 114 6.04 -1.35 -9.78
C ALA A 114 4.75 -0.86 -10.44
N HIS A 115 3.88 -0.24 -9.64
CA HIS A 115 2.67 0.41 -10.09
C HIS A 115 2.83 1.94 -10.10
N SER A 116 1.78 2.67 -10.51
CA SER A 116 1.71 4.13 -10.44
C SER A 116 1.00 4.57 -9.15
N ASP A 117 1.52 4.13 -8.00
CA ASP A 117 0.87 4.09 -6.69
C ASP A 117 1.53 4.97 -5.62
N THR A 118 2.36 5.94 -6.01
CA THR A 118 3.09 6.80 -5.07
C THR A 118 2.12 7.54 -4.13
N LEU A 119 2.46 7.57 -2.84
CA LEU A 119 1.61 8.11 -1.76
C LEU A 119 0.30 7.33 -1.52
N SER A 120 0.17 6.10 -2.03
CA SER A 120 -0.94 5.19 -1.70
C SER A 120 -0.83 4.69 -0.25
N PHE A 121 -1.92 4.11 0.25
CA PHE A 121 -1.99 3.53 1.59
C PHE A 121 -2.98 2.37 1.65
N VAL A 122 -2.83 1.55 2.69
CA VAL A 122 -3.73 0.44 3.06
C VAL A 122 -4.06 0.57 4.55
N LEU A 123 -5.32 0.42 4.92
CA LEU A 123 -5.85 0.62 6.27
C LEU A 123 -6.65 -0.59 6.75
N TYR A 124 -6.26 -1.08 7.92
CA TYR A 124 -7.00 -2.08 8.69
C TYR A 124 -7.59 -1.40 9.92
N VAL A 125 -8.82 -1.75 10.27
CA VAL A 125 -9.52 -1.28 11.47
C VAL A 125 -10.04 -2.49 12.23
N ASP A 126 -9.84 -2.53 13.54
CA ASP A 126 -10.22 -3.64 14.43
C ASP A 126 -9.77 -5.02 13.94
N GLY A 127 -8.59 -5.08 13.30
CA GLY A 127 -8.02 -6.31 12.75
C GLY A 127 -8.64 -6.77 11.42
N VAL A 128 -9.56 -6.02 10.81
CA VAL A 128 -10.15 -6.32 9.51
C VAL A 128 -9.67 -5.35 8.42
N PRO A 129 -9.46 -5.82 7.17
CA PRO A 129 -9.13 -4.94 6.05
C PRO A 129 -10.29 -4.00 5.75
N LEU A 130 -10.01 -2.69 5.72
CA LEU A 130 -11.00 -1.67 5.39
C LEU A 130 -10.74 -1.05 4.02
N ILE A 131 -9.62 -0.33 3.89
CA ILE A 131 -9.16 0.27 2.63
C ILE A 131 -7.96 -0.53 2.16
N VAL A 132 -8.03 -1.10 0.97
CA VAL A 132 -7.03 -2.07 0.46
C VAL A 132 -6.46 -1.61 -0.87
N ASP A 133 -5.34 -2.21 -1.28
CA ASP A 133 -4.88 -2.10 -2.68
C ASP A 133 -5.77 -2.97 -3.57
N THR A 134 -5.81 -2.67 -4.87
CA THR A 134 -6.62 -3.45 -5.83
C THR A 134 -5.99 -4.79 -6.16
N GLY A 135 -4.67 -4.95 -5.95
CA GLY A 135 -3.95 -6.21 -6.16
C GLY A 135 -3.65 -6.51 -7.63
N THR A 136 -3.12 -7.71 -7.90
CA THR A 136 -2.74 -8.15 -9.25
C THR A 136 -3.39 -9.48 -9.61
N SER A 137 -4.18 -9.51 -10.68
CA SER A 137 -4.85 -10.73 -11.15
C SER A 137 -4.10 -11.45 -12.26
N THR A 138 -3.23 -10.77 -13.01
CA THR A 138 -2.61 -11.34 -14.20
C THR A 138 -1.26 -10.71 -14.51
N TYR A 139 -0.38 -11.44 -15.17
CA TYR A 139 0.85 -10.90 -15.79
C TYR A 139 0.76 -10.83 -17.31
N GLU A 140 -0.31 -11.36 -17.89
CA GLU A 140 -0.55 -11.28 -19.32
C GLU A 140 -0.65 -9.81 -19.74
N THR A 141 -0.04 -9.46 -20.87
CA THR A 141 -0.11 -8.10 -21.42
C THR A 141 -1.51 -7.86 -21.99
N ASN A 142 -2.41 -7.39 -21.14
CA ASN A 142 -3.80 -7.08 -21.48
C ASN A 142 -4.29 -5.80 -20.79
N GLU A 143 -5.51 -5.38 -21.12
CA GLU A 143 -6.14 -4.18 -20.54
C GLU A 143 -6.27 -4.28 -19.02
N ARG A 144 -6.60 -5.47 -18.49
CA ARG A 144 -6.72 -5.69 -17.06
C ARG A 144 -5.42 -5.38 -16.32
N ARG A 145 -4.30 -5.89 -16.82
CA ARG A 145 -2.96 -5.62 -16.26
C ARG A 145 -2.60 -4.14 -16.32
N LEU A 146 -3.00 -3.45 -17.38
CA LEU A 146 -2.79 -2.01 -17.47
C LEU A 146 -3.60 -1.29 -16.39
N LEU A 147 -4.89 -1.61 -16.24
CA LEU A 147 -5.79 -1.00 -15.26
C LEU A 147 -5.28 -1.16 -13.82
N GLU A 148 -4.84 -2.36 -13.43
CA GLU A 148 -4.32 -2.66 -12.08
C GLU A 148 -3.09 -1.85 -11.69
N ARG A 149 -2.36 -1.29 -12.67
CA ARG A 149 -1.13 -0.53 -12.44
C ARG A 149 -1.30 0.98 -12.54
N GLN A 150 -2.51 1.43 -12.89
CA GLN A 150 -2.79 2.86 -13.02
C GLN A 150 -3.01 3.51 -11.67
N THR A 151 -2.70 4.81 -11.57
CA THR A 151 -2.95 5.63 -10.38
C THR A 151 -4.38 5.56 -9.87
N ALA A 152 -5.36 5.43 -10.78
CA ALA A 152 -6.77 5.30 -10.41
C ALA A 152 -7.11 3.99 -9.68
N ALA A 153 -6.23 2.98 -9.74
CA ALA A 153 -6.38 1.69 -9.06
C ALA A 153 -5.75 1.69 -7.64
N HIS A 154 -5.26 2.84 -7.17
CA HIS A 154 -4.59 2.95 -5.88
C HIS A 154 -5.22 4.06 -5.03
N ASN A 155 -5.00 4.00 -3.72
CA ASN A 155 -5.60 4.93 -2.76
C ASN A 155 -4.83 6.25 -2.73
N THR A 156 -4.78 6.96 -3.84
CA THR A 156 -4.00 8.20 -4.06
C THR A 156 -4.78 9.19 -4.93
N VAL A 157 -4.14 10.26 -5.41
CA VAL A 157 -4.75 11.29 -6.26
C VAL A 157 -4.30 11.15 -7.71
N ALA A 158 -5.27 11.13 -8.64
CA ALA A 158 -5.07 11.35 -10.06
C ALA A 158 -5.35 12.82 -10.43
N ILE A 159 -4.51 13.39 -11.29
CA ILE A 159 -4.59 14.80 -11.71
C ILE A 159 -4.76 14.86 -13.23
N ASP A 160 -5.81 15.54 -13.71
CA ASP A 160 -6.20 15.64 -15.12
C ASP A 160 -6.36 14.25 -15.80
N GLY A 161 -6.69 13.20 -15.03
CA GLY A 161 -6.78 11.81 -15.50
C GLY A 161 -5.43 11.16 -15.88
N LEU A 162 -4.31 11.78 -15.51
CA LEU A 162 -2.97 11.34 -15.88
C LEU A 162 -2.35 10.43 -14.82
N GLN A 163 -1.39 9.60 -15.24
CA GLN A 163 -0.61 8.73 -14.36
C GLN A 163 0.50 9.52 -13.66
N GLN A 164 0.80 9.14 -12.41
CA GLN A 164 1.96 9.64 -11.66
C GLN A 164 3.28 9.09 -12.21
N SER A 165 3.26 7.85 -12.69
CA SER A 165 4.37 7.18 -13.36
C SER A 165 3.86 6.47 -14.62
N GLU A 166 4.63 6.53 -15.70
CA GLU A 166 4.21 5.96 -16.98
C GLU A 166 4.48 4.46 -17.03
N VAL A 167 3.45 3.66 -16.82
CA VAL A 167 3.48 2.21 -17.03
C VAL A 167 3.17 1.90 -18.50
N TRP A 168 4.21 1.75 -19.33
CA TRP A 168 4.05 1.59 -20.79
C TRP A 168 4.18 0.14 -21.29
N GLY A 169 4.42 -0.81 -20.39
CA GLY A 169 4.40 -2.24 -20.70
C GLY A 169 4.35 -3.08 -19.43
N SER A 170 4.04 -4.39 -19.54
CA SER A 170 3.76 -5.29 -18.38
C SER A 170 4.82 -5.29 -17.29
N PHE A 171 6.07 -4.95 -17.61
CA PHE A 171 7.18 -4.84 -16.67
C PHE A 171 8.07 -3.61 -16.91
N ARG A 172 7.51 -2.50 -17.39
CA ARG A 172 8.28 -1.27 -17.68
C ARG A 172 7.60 -0.03 -17.14
N VAL A 173 8.36 0.76 -16.37
CA VAL A 173 7.94 2.06 -15.84
C VAL A 173 8.92 3.14 -16.31
N ALA A 174 8.39 4.15 -16.98
CA ALA A 174 9.05 5.39 -17.37
C ALA A 174 8.45 6.57 -16.60
N GLN A 175 9.01 7.77 -16.78
CA GLN A 175 8.54 9.02 -16.15
C GLN A 175 8.15 8.85 -14.67
N ARG A 176 9.07 8.28 -13.88
CA ARG A 176 8.78 7.86 -12.51
C ARG A 176 8.49 9.07 -11.63
N ALA A 177 7.50 8.92 -10.76
CA ALA A 177 7.33 9.77 -9.61
C ALA A 177 8.49 9.52 -8.62
N TYR A 178 9.17 10.59 -8.23
CA TYR A 178 10.15 10.58 -7.15
C TYR A 178 9.57 11.30 -5.96
N VAL A 179 9.63 10.65 -4.80
CA VAL A 179 9.21 11.24 -3.53
C VAL A 179 10.18 12.35 -3.14
N SER A 180 9.63 13.47 -2.68
CA SER A 180 10.35 14.64 -2.19
C SER A 180 9.69 15.18 -0.92
N ASP A 181 10.37 16.08 -0.22
CA ASP A 181 9.85 16.78 0.96
C ASP A 181 9.28 15.85 2.04
N LEU A 182 9.92 14.68 2.23
CA LEU A 182 9.51 13.72 3.24
C LEU A 182 9.79 14.30 4.65
N VAL A 183 8.74 14.44 5.44
CA VAL A 183 8.78 14.87 6.83
C VAL A 183 8.10 13.81 7.68
N GLU A 184 8.80 13.31 8.69
CA GLU A 184 8.30 12.29 9.62
C GLU A 184 8.30 12.85 11.04
N LEU A 185 7.11 12.92 11.64
CA LEU A 185 6.86 13.35 13.01
C LEU A 185 6.14 12.23 13.77
N ALA A 186 6.08 12.33 15.11
CA ALA A 186 5.52 11.27 15.95
C ALA A 186 4.04 10.91 15.65
N GLY A 187 3.26 11.84 15.11
CA GLY A 187 1.84 11.66 14.78
C GLY A 187 1.47 12.04 13.35
N SER A 188 2.46 12.30 12.49
CA SER A 188 2.21 12.57 11.08
C SER A 188 3.40 12.25 10.17
N ILE A 189 3.10 11.91 8.93
CA ILE A 189 4.07 11.75 7.83
C ILE A 189 3.55 12.56 6.65
N SER A 190 4.37 13.47 6.13
CA SER A 190 4.08 14.23 4.92
C SER A 190 5.12 13.97 3.86
N ALA A 191 4.69 13.87 2.61
CA ALA A 191 5.56 13.73 1.45
C ALA A 191 4.91 14.34 0.21
N ALA A 192 5.73 14.77 -0.73
CA ALA A 192 5.32 15.18 -2.07
C ALA A 192 5.95 14.27 -3.12
N HIS A 193 5.54 14.37 -4.38
CA HIS A 193 6.20 13.65 -5.47
C HIS A 193 6.24 14.44 -6.79
N THR A 194 7.21 14.12 -7.65
CA THR A 194 7.48 14.77 -8.95
C THR A 194 6.58 14.28 -10.10
N GLY A 195 5.65 13.36 -9.85
CA GLY A 195 4.95 12.60 -10.91
C GLY A 195 4.13 13.44 -11.90
N TYR A 196 3.84 14.69 -11.54
CA TYR A 196 3.10 15.64 -12.36
C TYR A 196 3.92 16.89 -12.73
N ASP A 197 5.23 16.90 -12.52
CA ASP A 197 6.09 18.06 -12.80
C ASP A 197 6.00 18.48 -14.29
N ARG A 198 5.78 17.52 -15.20
CA ARG A 198 5.56 17.76 -16.65
C ARG A 198 4.34 18.65 -16.98
N ILE A 199 3.39 18.80 -16.05
CA ILE A 199 2.23 19.71 -16.19
C ILE A 199 2.31 20.86 -15.19
N GLY A 200 3.45 21.06 -14.52
CA GLY A 200 3.67 22.11 -13.55
C GLY A 200 2.92 21.91 -12.23
N VAL A 201 2.68 20.66 -11.84
CA VAL A 201 1.90 20.32 -10.65
C VAL A 201 2.72 19.48 -9.69
N ARG A 202 2.61 19.79 -8.39
CA ARG A 202 3.13 18.95 -7.33
C ARG A 202 2.01 18.48 -6.42
N HIS A 203 1.95 17.17 -6.19
CA HIS A 203 1.01 16.58 -5.25
C HIS A 203 1.73 16.26 -3.94
N ARG A 204 1.19 16.79 -2.84
CA ARG A 204 1.63 16.58 -1.48
C ARG A 204 0.52 15.89 -0.69
N ARG A 205 0.88 14.84 0.02
CA ARG A 205 0.01 14.16 0.96
C ARG A 205 0.58 14.22 2.36
N GLU A 206 -0.27 14.49 3.33
CA GLU A 206 0.03 14.32 4.75
C GLU A 206 -0.94 13.31 5.36
N PHE A 207 -0.38 12.31 6.02
CA PHE A 207 -1.09 11.40 6.91
C PHE A 207 -0.85 11.86 8.33
N ALA A 208 -1.90 12.15 9.09
CA ALA A 208 -1.85 12.44 10.51
C ALA A 208 -2.79 11.49 11.25
N TRP A 209 -2.46 11.12 12.49
CA TRP A 209 -3.30 10.21 13.26
C TRP A 209 -3.24 10.48 14.76
N ASP A 210 -4.32 10.11 15.43
CA ASP A 210 -4.40 9.98 16.89
C ASP A 210 -5.20 8.72 17.26
N GLU A 211 -5.57 8.58 18.53
CA GLU A 211 -6.32 7.42 19.03
C GLU A 211 -7.74 7.27 18.44
N LYS A 212 -8.30 8.35 17.90
CA LYS A 212 -9.71 8.43 17.45
C LYS A 212 -9.84 8.56 15.95
N ALA A 213 -8.87 9.14 15.27
CA ALA A 213 -9.00 9.47 13.86
C ALA A 213 -7.69 9.39 13.09
N ILE A 214 -7.84 9.15 11.79
CA ILE A 214 -6.80 9.33 10.78
C ILE A 214 -7.25 10.49 9.89
N THR A 215 -6.36 11.45 9.67
CA THR A 215 -6.58 12.58 8.75
C THR A 215 -5.59 12.49 7.61
N ILE A 216 -6.10 12.50 6.38
CA ILE A 216 -5.30 12.51 5.16
C ILE A 216 -5.57 13.84 4.47
N THR A 217 -4.52 14.62 4.26
CA THR A 217 -4.60 15.90 3.57
C THR A 217 -3.84 15.84 2.26
N ASP A 218 -4.58 15.95 1.17
CA ASP A 218 -4.04 16.06 -0.19
C ASP A 218 -4.00 17.53 -0.59
N THR A 219 -2.84 17.99 -1.07
CA THR A 219 -2.64 19.34 -1.61
C THR A 219 -2.06 19.22 -3.02
N VAL A 220 -2.74 19.87 -3.97
CA VAL A 220 -2.32 20.00 -5.37
C VAL A 220 -1.79 21.42 -5.57
N GLU A 221 -0.47 21.53 -5.58
CA GLU A 221 0.29 22.76 -5.75
C GLU A 221 0.44 23.04 -7.25
N SER A 222 -0.26 24.06 -7.76
CA SER A 222 -0.23 24.46 -9.18
C SER A 222 -0.62 25.92 -9.36
N ALA A 223 -0.15 26.54 -10.44
CA ALA A 223 -0.55 27.88 -10.86
C ALA A 223 -1.93 27.92 -11.55
N ARG A 224 -2.47 26.77 -11.99
CA ARG A 224 -3.78 26.65 -12.64
C ARG A 224 -4.68 25.66 -11.92
N ALA A 225 -5.97 25.69 -12.23
CA ALA A 225 -6.92 24.68 -11.78
C ALA A 225 -6.74 23.37 -12.57
N HIS A 226 -6.99 22.24 -11.89
CA HIS A 226 -6.92 20.89 -12.42
C HIS A 226 -8.14 20.08 -11.99
N ASP A 227 -8.43 19.00 -12.72
CA ASP A 227 -9.42 18.01 -12.31
C ASP A 227 -8.74 16.95 -11.43
N ASN A 228 -8.96 17.03 -10.12
CA ASN A 228 -8.31 16.18 -9.14
C ASN A 228 -9.30 15.16 -8.58
N LEU A 229 -8.92 13.88 -8.63
CA LEU A 229 -9.74 12.77 -8.19
C LEU A 229 -8.96 11.91 -7.20
N ALA A 230 -9.42 11.85 -5.95
CA ALA A 230 -8.91 10.94 -4.94
C ALA A 230 -9.72 9.63 -4.93
N TYR A 231 -9.06 8.51 -4.66
CA TYR A 231 -9.67 7.17 -4.66
C TYR A 231 -9.51 6.51 -3.29
N LEU A 232 -10.56 5.79 -2.86
CA LEU A 232 -10.55 4.91 -1.68
C LEU A 232 -11.21 3.57 -2.06
N HIS A 233 -10.40 2.52 -2.15
CA HIS A 233 -10.82 1.17 -2.52
C HIS A 233 -11.12 0.36 -1.25
N PHE A 234 -12.37 -0.03 -1.05
CA PHE A 234 -12.79 -0.80 0.11
C PHE A 234 -12.69 -2.28 -0.15
N HIS A 235 -12.29 -3.04 0.87
CA HIS A 235 -12.28 -4.50 0.80
C HIS A 235 -13.67 -5.06 0.40
N SER A 236 -13.70 -6.17 -0.34
CA SER A 236 -14.95 -6.75 -0.90
C SER A 236 -16.02 -7.04 0.14
N ASP A 237 -15.60 -7.38 1.35
CA ASP A 237 -16.48 -7.75 2.46
C ASP A 237 -16.99 -6.53 3.25
N VAL A 238 -16.56 -5.31 2.88
CA VAL A 238 -16.96 -4.07 3.56
C VAL A 238 -18.20 -3.50 2.90
N LEU A 239 -19.28 -3.40 3.68
CA LEU A 239 -20.45 -2.62 3.30
C LEU A 239 -20.14 -1.13 3.39
N VAL A 240 -20.44 -0.39 2.32
CA VAL A 240 -20.20 1.05 2.20
C VAL A 240 -21.52 1.76 1.94
N SER A 241 -21.88 2.71 2.81
CA SER A 241 -23.04 3.60 2.61
C SER A 241 -22.63 5.07 2.64
N TYR A 242 -23.44 5.92 2.01
CA TYR A 242 -23.27 7.38 2.02
C TYR A 242 -24.51 8.03 2.63
N GLU A 243 -24.36 8.56 3.84
CA GLU A 243 -25.45 9.12 4.65
C GLU A 243 -24.94 10.39 5.36
N ASP A 244 -25.79 11.41 5.48
CA ASP A 244 -25.47 12.67 6.17
C ASP A 244 -24.14 13.32 5.72
N GLY A 245 -23.83 13.23 4.43
CA GLY A 245 -22.62 13.80 3.84
C GLY A 245 -21.32 13.06 4.19
N ALA A 246 -21.40 11.84 4.74
CA ALA A 246 -20.25 11.02 5.12
C ALA A 246 -20.39 9.58 4.61
N ILE A 247 -19.24 8.91 4.43
CA ILE A 247 -19.19 7.49 4.13
C ILE A 247 -19.13 6.70 5.43
N TYR A 248 -19.94 5.65 5.56
CA TYR A 248 -19.87 4.69 6.66
C TYR A 248 -19.42 3.34 6.12
N ALA A 249 -18.39 2.77 6.75
CA ALA A 249 -17.76 1.52 6.32
C ALA A 249 -17.00 0.89 7.49
N GLY A 250 -17.16 -0.40 7.75
CA GLY A 250 -16.31 -1.18 8.68
C GLY A 250 -15.95 -0.48 10.00
N GLY A 251 -16.94 0.11 10.70
CA GLY A 251 -16.72 0.77 11.99
C GLY A 251 -16.06 2.15 11.92
N VAL A 252 -16.03 2.78 10.74
CA VAL A 252 -15.56 4.16 10.58
C VAL A 252 -16.61 5.07 9.94
N ARG A 253 -16.48 6.37 10.22
CA ARG A 253 -17.15 7.46 9.50
C ARG A 253 -16.09 8.28 8.78
N ILE A 254 -16.20 8.40 7.46
CA ILE A 254 -15.27 9.15 6.62
C ILE A 254 -15.95 10.42 6.11
N SER A 255 -15.36 11.57 6.39
CA SER A 255 -15.85 12.87 5.92
C SER A 255 -14.78 13.63 5.14
N PHE A 256 -15.23 14.48 4.21
CA PHE A 256 -14.38 15.20 3.28
C PHE A 256 -14.60 16.71 3.39
N ILE A 257 -13.52 17.46 3.59
CA ILE A 257 -13.50 18.92 3.51
C ILE A 257 -12.75 19.33 2.24
N GLY A 258 -13.37 20.18 1.40
CA GLY A 258 -12.82 20.58 0.10
C GLY A 258 -13.29 19.73 -1.09
N ALA A 259 -14.11 18.69 -0.83
CA ALA A 259 -14.73 17.89 -1.88
C ALA A 259 -15.80 18.70 -2.64
N THR A 260 -15.81 18.58 -3.97
CA THR A 260 -16.84 19.11 -4.86
C THR A 260 -17.84 18.04 -5.30
N GLU A 261 -17.42 16.78 -5.31
CA GLU A 261 -18.27 15.63 -5.61
C GLU A 261 -17.73 14.39 -4.88
N VAL A 262 -18.63 13.58 -4.30
CA VAL A 262 -18.30 12.27 -3.72
C VAL A 262 -19.21 11.24 -4.40
N LYS A 263 -18.62 10.17 -4.92
CA LYS A 263 -19.35 9.08 -5.58
C LYS A 263 -18.93 7.74 -4.99
N ILE A 264 -19.91 6.88 -4.75
CA ILE A 264 -19.69 5.44 -4.56
C ILE A 264 -19.87 4.78 -5.93
N GLY A 265 -18.88 4.01 -6.34
CA GLY A 265 -18.92 3.13 -7.50
C GLY A 265 -18.49 1.72 -7.13
N ASP A 266 -18.28 0.91 -8.16
CA ASP A 266 -17.79 -0.45 -8.05
C ASP A 266 -16.42 -0.55 -8.72
N TYR A 267 -15.59 -1.44 -8.21
CA TYR A 267 -14.35 -1.87 -8.84
C TYR A 267 -14.19 -3.38 -8.70
N LEU A 268 -13.22 -3.94 -9.43
CA LEU A 268 -12.89 -5.35 -9.39
C LEU A 268 -11.56 -5.55 -8.66
N SER A 269 -11.63 -5.96 -7.40
CA SER A 269 -10.47 -6.35 -6.59
C SER A 269 -9.87 -7.66 -7.10
N ALA A 270 -8.54 -7.75 -7.06
CA ALA A 270 -7.76 -8.92 -7.45
C ALA A 270 -6.94 -9.44 -6.25
N PRO A 271 -7.58 -10.11 -5.28
CA PRO A 271 -6.86 -10.67 -4.13
C PRO A 271 -5.94 -11.82 -4.55
N LYS A 272 -6.26 -12.54 -5.63
CA LYS A 272 -5.50 -13.68 -6.16
C LYS A 272 -5.35 -13.60 -7.67
N PHE A 273 -4.35 -14.32 -8.19
CA PHE A 273 -4.23 -14.49 -9.64
C PHE A 273 -5.46 -15.17 -10.23
N ASN A 274 -5.94 -14.65 -11.35
CA ASN A 274 -7.12 -15.10 -12.09
C ASN A 274 -8.44 -15.04 -11.30
N GLU A 275 -8.48 -14.28 -10.19
CA GLU A 275 -9.68 -14.07 -9.39
C GLU A 275 -10.02 -12.58 -9.36
N LEU A 276 -11.27 -12.24 -9.66
CA LEU A 276 -11.81 -10.89 -9.59
C LEU A 276 -13.06 -10.88 -8.72
N VAL A 277 -13.06 -10.00 -7.72
CA VAL A 277 -14.17 -9.85 -6.76
C VAL A 277 -14.70 -8.43 -6.84
N SER A 278 -16.03 -8.29 -6.95
CA SER A 278 -16.66 -6.97 -6.93
C SER A 278 -16.52 -6.34 -5.55
N ALA A 279 -16.13 -5.06 -5.52
CA ALA A 279 -15.92 -4.31 -4.28
C ALA A 279 -16.27 -2.83 -4.49
N LYS A 280 -16.35 -2.06 -3.40
CA LYS A 280 -16.80 -0.67 -3.43
C LYS A 280 -15.63 0.30 -3.53
N LEU A 281 -15.78 1.27 -4.42
CA LEU A 281 -14.83 2.36 -4.62
C LEU A 281 -15.52 3.68 -4.24
N VAL A 282 -14.85 4.53 -3.46
CA VAL A 282 -15.23 5.93 -3.30
C VAL A 282 -14.28 6.80 -4.10
N THR A 283 -14.83 7.66 -4.95
CA THR A 283 -14.08 8.69 -5.67
C THR A 283 -14.48 10.08 -5.16
N VAL A 284 -13.50 10.94 -4.93
CA VAL A 284 -13.72 12.29 -4.41
C VAL A 284 -13.08 13.33 -5.32
N LYS A 285 -13.90 14.15 -5.97
CA LYS A 285 -13.42 15.31 -6.74
C LYS A 285 -13.15 16.47 -5.80
N PHE A 286 -12.09 17.23 -6.08
CA PHE A 286 -11.75 18.42 -5.35
C PHE A 286 -10.94 19.40 -6.21
N HIS A 287 -10.80 20.64 -5.73
CA HIS A 287 -9.90 21.63 -6.34
C HIS A 287 -8.50 21.49 -5.74
N ASN A 288 -8.00 22.48 -4.99
CA ASN A 288 -6.59 22.48 -4.58
C ASN A 288 -6.27 21.62 -3.35
N LYS A 289 -7.22 21.47 -2.42
CA LYS A 289 -6.98 20.79 -1.15
C LYS A 289 -8.16 19.93 -0.76
N LEU A 290 -7.88 18.69 -0.37
CA LEU A 290 -8.84 17.76 0.19
C LEU A 290 -8.35 17.30 1.55
N THR A 291 -9.19 17.43 2.57
CA THR A 291 -8.96 16.81 3.87
C THR A 291 -9.98 15.70 4.07
N THR A 292 -9.48 14.47 4.12
CA THR A 292 -10.23 13.26 4.42
C THR A 292 -10.02 12.91 5.89
N THR A 293 -11.09 12.86 6.68
CA THR A 293 -11.03 12.43 8.08
C THR A 293 -11.75 11.10 8.22
N ILE A 294 -11.01 10.06 8.62
CA ILE A 294 -11.49 8.73 8.95
C ILE A 294 -11.62 8.68 10.48
N LEU A 295 -12.83 8.87 10.99
CA LEU A 295 -13.15 8.80 12.41
C LEU A 295 -13.48 7.35 12.78
N LEU A 296 -12.76 6.79 13.75
CA LEU A 296 -13.04 5.48 14.32
C LEU A 296 -14.28 5.60 15.21
N ILE A 297 -15.39 5.02 14.78
CA ILE A 297 -16.63 5.01 15.55
C ILE A 297 -16.75 3.66 16.27
N ASN A 298 -17.46 3.66 17.39
CA ASN A 298 -17.86 2.40 17.99
C ASN A 298 -18.98 1.85 17.11
N ASN A 299 -18.89 0.57 16.70
CA ASN A 299 -20.02 -0.09 16.07
C ASN A 299 -21.24 0.14 16.98
N LYS A 300 -22.31 0.73 16.44
CA LYS A 300 -23.60 0.62 17.12
C LYS A 300 -23.85 -0.89 17.25
N PRO A 301 -24.10 -1.44 18.46
CA PRO A 301 -24.60 -2.79 18.55
C PRO A 301 -25.87 -2.84 17.68
N ALA A 302 -25.90 -3.80 16.77
CA ALA A 302 -27.09 -4.15 16.01
C ALA A 302 -28.23 -4.56 16.96
#